data_AF-A0A5E4K4H0-F1
#
_entry.id   AF-A0A5E4K4H0-F1
#
_cell.length_a   1.000
_cell.length_b   1.000
_cell.length_c   1.000
_cell.angle_alpha   90.00
_cell.angle_beta   90.00
_cell.angle_gamma   90.00
#
_symmetry.space_group_name_H-M   'P 1'
#
loop_
_entity.id
_entity.type
_entity.pdbx_description
1 polymer ?
#
loop_
_entity_poly.entity_id
_entity_poly.type
_entity_poly.pdbx_seq_one_letter_code
_entity_poly.pdbx_strand_id
1 'polypeptide(L)'
;MPTKVSKKQFFAAILICLYLLLLIPNSIVASVDKESIVVNGKVISAQTVPYASFPKGIRDVLPEKPDYNVVLIKDLESPEKTAIIYRGELFSPNDYVKVEDITTNMYTDPHVLPFVDEPFNTLIIGKADKVKAGAGIIDLLTSKNLIFLVAISKIFFLVGGLLIILALSYIFSGTSIEMWILPGILSTYSFQFFIINILTILNRDYVIAERYTPSLTEILVVPFSYLFIFSIPLTFYIKKHETTEKGEILISKANQFQLRLMKPIISMFSKYFG
;
A
#
# COMPACT_ATOMS: atom_id res chain seq x y z
N MET A 1 -23.54 31.67 -18.29
CA MET A 1 -24.10 30.59 -19.13
C MET A 1 -23.41 29.28 -18.74
N PRO A 2 -24.12 28.24 -18.27
CA PRO A 2 -23.48 26.96 -17.99
C PRO A 2 -23.05 26.31 -19.31
N THR A 3 -21.74 26.08 -19.47
CA THR A 3 -21.15 25.37 -20.60
C THR A 3 -21.68 23.94 -20.60
N LYS A 4 -22.38 23.53 -21.67
CA LYS A 4 -22.83 22.15 -21.85
C LYS A 4 -21.60 21.22 -21.82
N VAL A 5 -21.54 20.34 -20.82
CA VAL A 5 -20.53 19.28 -20.74
C VAL A 5 -20.71 18.35 -21.93
N SER A 6 -19.66 18.16 -22.73
CA SER A 6 -19.71 17.22 -23.85
C SER A 6 -19.72 15.77 -23.37
N LYS A 7 -20.28 14.85 -24.16
CA LYS A 7 -20.29 13.40 -23.84
C LYS A 7 -18.89 12.86 -23.53
N LYS A 8 -17.87 13.36 -24.25
CA LYS A 8 -16.46 13.01 -24.04
C LYS A 8 -15.95 13.46 -22.67
N GLN A 9 -16.27 14.69 -22.26
CA GLN A 9 -15.89 15.22 -20.95
C GLN A 9 -16.58 14.47 -19.81
N PHE A 10 -17.86 14.10 -19.99
CA PHE A 10 -18.59 13.30 -19.00
C PHE A 10 -17.98 11.90 -18.84
N PHE A 11 -17.67 11.23 -19.95
CA PHE A 11 -17.03 9.91 -19.91
C PHE A 11 -15.61 9.95 -19.30
N ALA A 12 -14.82 10.98 -19.63
CA ALA A 12 -13.52 11.21 -19.02
C ALA A 12 -13.60 11.41 -17.50
N ALA A 13 -14.61 12.17 -17.02
CA ALA A 13 -14.83 12.36 -15.59
C ALA A 13 -15.17 11.04 -14.88
N ILE A 14 -16.04 10.21 -15.46
CA ILE A 14 -16.35 8.87 -14.92
C ILE A 14 -15.08 8.02 -14.83
N LEU A 15 -14.27 8.00 -15.89
CA LEU A 15 -13.03 7.23 -15.94
C LEU A 15 -12.06 7.64 -14.81
N ILE A 16 -11.92 8.95 -14.60
CA ILE A 16 -11.08 9.50 -13.51
C ILE A 16 -11.66 9.11 -12.15
N CYS A 17 -12.97 9.23 -11.94
CA CYS A 17 -13.61 8.83 -10.68
C CYS A 17 -13.41 7.34 -10.38
N LEU A 18 -13.59 6.47 -11.38
CA LEU A 18 -13.37 5.03 -11.24
C LEU A 18 -11.92 4.72 -10.89
N TYR A 19 -10.98 5.38 -11.54
CA TYR A 19 -9.56 5.26 -11.23
C TYR A 19 -9.25 5.67 -9.79
N LEU A 20 -9.76 6.82 -9.34
CA LEU A 20 -9.57 7.29 -7.96
C LEU A 20 -10.16 6.31 -6.94
N LEU A 21 -11.35 5.77 -7.20
CA LEU A 21 -11.98 4.78 -6.32
C LEU A 21 -11.16 3.49 -6.23
N LEU A 22 -10.59 3.04 -7.35
CA LEU A 22 -9.75 1.84 -7.40
C LEU A 22 -8.38 2.04 -6.74
N LEU A 23 -7.92 3.27 -6.53
CA LEU A 23 -6.68 3.52 -5.77
C LEU A 23 -6.85 3.38 -4.27
N ILE A 24 -8.05 3.65 -3.74
CA ILE A 24 -8.30 3.73 -2.30
C ILE A 24 -7.89 2.45 -1.55
N PRO A 25 -8.30 1.23 -1.98
CA PRO A 25 -7.98 0.01 -1.24
C PRO A 25 -6.46 -0.20 -1.08
N ASN A 26 -5.68 -0.10 -2.16
CA ASN A 26 -4.24 -0.25 -2.08
C ASN A 26 -3.57 0.90 -1.32
N SER A 27 -4.05 2.14 -1.44
CA SER A 27 -3.47 3.25 -0.69
C SER A 27 -3.69 3.12 0.82
N ILE A 28 -4.78 2.48 1.24
CA ILE A 28 -5.01 2.16 2.65
C ILE A 28 -4.12 0.99 3.11
N VAL A 29 -4.00 -0.09 2.32
CA VAL A 29 -3.09 -1.20 2.64
C VAL A 29 -1.65 -0.69 2.74
N ALA A 30 -1.21 0.06 1.73
CA ALA A 30 0.14 0.60 1.68
C ALA A 30 0.42 1.59 2.82
N SER A 31 -0.58 2.34 3.31
CA SER A 31 -0.37 3.23 4.46
C SER A 31 -0.24 2.46 5.78
N VAL A 32 -0.99 1.36 5.94
CA VAL A 32 -0.86 0.43 7.08
C VAL A 32 0.52 -0.24 7.07
N ASP A 33 0.96 -0.74 5.91
CA ASP A 33 2.27 -1.38 5.74
C ASP A 33 3.41 -0.37 5.98
N LYS A 34 3.28 0.87 5.47
CA LYS A 34 4.31 1.93 5.53
C LYS A 34 4.48 2.54 6.93
N GLU A 35 3.41 2.67 7.70
CA GLU A 35 3.45 3.11 9.11
C GLU A 35 4.02 2.03 10.06
N SER A 36 4.56 0.92 9.53
CA SER A 36 5.06 -0.18 10.35
C SER A 36 4.03 -0.58 11.40
N ILE A 37 2.74 -0.58 11.01
CA ILE A 37 1.75 -1.38 11.70
C ILE A 37 2.09 -2.81 11.31
N VAL A 38 3.20 -3.32 11.84
CA VAL A 38 3.57 -4.73 11.74
C VAL A 38 2.52 -5.45 12.56
N VAL A 39 1.38 -5.74 11.95
CA VAL A 39 0.35 -6.54 12.58
C VAL A 39 0.86 -7.97 12.51
N ASN A 40 1.51 -8.41 13.57
CA ASN A 40 2.01 -9.78 13.63
C ASN A 40 0.86 -10.79 13.63
N GLY A 41 -0.32 -10.38 14.10
CA GLY A 41 -1.52 -11.20 13.96
C GLY A 41 -2.75 -10.68 14.69
N LYS A 42 -3.83 -11.43 14.51
CA LYS A 42 -5.10 -11.25 15.22
C LYS A 42 -5.14 -12.15 16.45
N VAL A 43 -5.52 -11.61 17.60
CA VAL A 43 -5.64 -12.34 18.86
C VAL A 43 -6.74 -13.39 18.77
N ILE A 44 -6.36 -14.64 18.98
CA ILE A 44 -7.25 -15.80 19.08
C ILE A 44 -7.68 -15.98 20.54
N SER A 45 -6.70 -15.99 21.44
CA SER A 45 -6.91 -16.13 22.88
C SER A 45 -5.86 -15.34 23.64
N ALA A 46 -6.23 -14.86 24.83
CA ALA A 46 -5.34 -14.15 25.72
C ALA A 46 -5.67 -14.53 27.17
N GLN A 47 -4.64 -14.72 27.98
CA GLN A 47 -4.81 -15.03 29.40
C GLN A 47 -3.60 -14.57 30.22
N THR A 48 -3.82 -14.38 31.51
CA THR A 48 -2.75 -14.12 32.48
C THR A 48 -2.32 -15.42 33.15
N VAL A 49 -1.02 -15.69 33.15
CA VAL A 49 -0.41 -16.92 33.65
C VAL A 49 0.62 -16.58 34.72
N PRO A 50 0.55 -17.21 35.90
CA PRO A 50 1.57 -17.05 36.94
C PRO A 50 2.93 -17.57 36.48
N TYR A 51 4.03 -16.90 36.83
CA TYR A 51 5.40 -17.29 36.44
C TYR A 51 5.75 -18.74 36.80
N ALA A 52 5.25 -19.23 37.94
CA ALA A 52 5.47 -20.61 38.40
C ALA A 52 4.93 -21.68 37.43
N SER A 53 3.94 -21.35 36.60
CA SER A 53 3.28 -22.27 35.67
C SER A 53 4.07 -22.47 34.37
N PHE A 54 5.08 -21.64 34.10
CA PHE A 54 5.88 -21.76 32.89
C PHE A 54 6.87 -22.94 33.00
N PRO A 55 7.13 -23.67 31.89
CA PRO A 55 8.18 -24.66 31.83
C PRO A 55 9.55 -24.07 32.19
N LYS A 56 10.44 -24.89 32.77
CA LYS A 56 11.75 -24.43 33.26
C LYS A 56 12.55 -23.68 32.19
N GLY A 57 12.62 -24.20 30.96
CA GLY A 57 13.35 -23.57 29.87
C GLY A 57 12.83 -22.18 29.47
N ILE A 58 11.54 -21.89 29.70
CA ILE A 58 10.96 -20.56 29.48
C ILE A 58 11.19 -19.67 30.70
N ARG A 59 11.10 -20.21 31.92
CA ARG A 59 11.41 -19.47 33.14
C ARG A 59 12.85 -18.97 33.19
N ASP A 60 13.78 -19.71 32.60
CA ASP A 60 15.20 -19.33 32.54
C ASP A 60 15.46 -18.06 31.70
N VAL A 61 14.55 -17.74 30.76
CA VAL A 61 14.64 -16.53 29.90
C VAL A 61 13.65 -15.43 30.31
N LEU A 62 12.66 -15.74 31.13
CA LEU A 62 11.72 -14.77 31.68
C LEU A 62 12.26 -14.17 32.99
N PRO A 63 12.22 -12.84 33.17
CA PRO A 63 12.50 -12.22 34.46
C PRO A 63 11.60 -12.78 35.57
N GLU A 64 12.08 -12.91 36.80
CA GLU A 64 11.22 -13.37 37.88
C GLU A 64 10.19 -12.27 38.25
N LYS A 65 8.92 -12.55 37.97
CA LYS A 65 7.76 -11.68 38.19
C LYS A 65 6.53 -12.51 38.59
N PRO A 66 5.52 -11.93 39.24
CA PRO A 66 4.34 -12.70 39.66
C PRO A 66 3.58 -13.28 38.46
N ASP A 67 3.24 -12.43 37.48
CA ASP A 67 2.35 -12.80 36.39
C ASP A 67 2.85 -12.29 35.02
N TYR A 68 2.52 -13.05 34.00
CA TYR A 68 2.76 -12.75 32.59
C TYR A 68 1.47 -12.92 31.78
N ASN A 69 1.29 -12.10 30.74
CA ASN A 69 0.23 -12.35 29.78
C ASN A 69 0.76 -13.23 28.65
N VAL A 70 -0.06 -14.19 28.26
CA VAL A 70 0.18 -15.04 27.10
C VAL A 70 -0.95 -14.81 26.13
N VAL A 71 -0.58 -14.44 24.90
CA VAL A 71 -1.53 -14.23 23.81
C VAL A 71 -1.18 -15.14 22.64
N LEU A 72 -2.19 -15.82 22.11
CA LEU A 72 -2.07 -16.57 20.87
C LEU A 72 -2.59 -15.70 19.73
N ILE A 73 -1.76 -15.51 18.72
CA ILE A 73 -2.10 -14.73 17.54
C ILE A 73 -2.10 -15.61 16.29
N LYS A 74 -3.00 -15.31 15.36
CA LYS A 74 -2.98 -15.86 14.02
C LYS A 74 -2.35 -14.86 13.08
N ASP A 75 -1.38 -15.30 12.29
CA ASP A 75 -0.83 -14.50 11.21
C ASP A 75 -1.94 -14.12 10.21
N LEU A 76 -1.86 -12.92 9.63
CA LEU A 76 -2.82 -12.43 8.65
C LEU A 76 -2.59 -13.06 7.27
N GLU A 77 -1.33 -13.37 6.94
CA GLU A 77 -0.93 -13.89 5.63
C GLU A 77 -0.74 -15.41 5.63
N SER A 78 -0.62 -16.01 6.82
CA SER A 78 -0.34 -17.43 7.01
C SER A 78 -1.38 -18.10 7.93
N PRO A 79 -1.71 -19.39 7.73
CA PRO A 79 -2.50 -20.14 8.71
C PRO A 79 -1.75 -20.39 10.03
N GLU A 80 -0.47 -20.04 10.10
CA GLU A 80 0.39 -20.23 11.25
C GLU A 80 -0.04 -19.37 12.45
N LYS A 81 0.23 -19.91 13.64
CA LYS A 81 -0.09 -19.29 14.91
C LYS A 81 1.19 -19.08 15.70
N THR A 82 1.23 -17.95 16.39
CA THR A 82 2.37 -17.53 17.19
C THR A 82 1.89 -17.23 18.61
N ALA A 83 2.54 -17.81 19.61
CA ALA A 83 2.31 -17.47 21.00
C ALA A 83 3.27 -16.34 21.41
N ILE A 84 2.76 -15.34 22.13
CA ILE A 84 3.55 -14.22 22.63
C ILE A 84 3.40 -14.17 24.15
N ILE A 85 4.53 -14.18 24.86
CA ILE A 85 4.62 -13.93 26.30
C ILE A 85 5.08 -12.49 26.49
N TYR A 86 4.26 -11.69 27.17
CA TYR A 86 4.51 -10.26 27.34
C TYR A 86 4.04 -9.75 28.71
N ARG A 87 4.42 -8.50 29.02
CA ARG A 87 3.97 -7.76 30.20
C ARG A 87 3.24 -6.52 29.74
N GLY A 88 2.03 -6.29 30.25
CA GLY A 88 1.21 -5.15 29.87
C GLY A 88 -0.27 -5.39 30.15
N GLU A 89 -1.13 -4.63 29.47
CA GLU A 89 -2.57 -4.85 29.49
C GLU A 89 -2.93 -6.15 28.75
N LEU A 90 -3.93 -6.86 29.25
CA LEU A 90 -4.41 -8.09 28.62
C LEU A 90 -5.18 -7.73 27.34
N PHE A 91 -4.83 -8.35 26.22
CA PHE A 91 -5.58 -8.16 24.97
C PHE A 91 -6.93 -8.84 25.00
N SER A 92 -7.89 -8.29 24.26
CA SER A 92 -9.18 -8.93 24.03
C SER A 92 -9.11 -9.85 22.79
N PRO A 93 -9.90 -10.94 22.75
CA PRO A 93 -10.09 -11.71 21.52
C PRO A 93 -10.48 -10.80 20.34
N ASN A 94 -9.92 -11.06 19.16
CA ASN A 94 -10.03 -10.25 17.95
C ASN A 94 -9.26 -8.92 17.93
N ASP A 95 -8.54 -8.57 18.99
CA ASP A 95 -7.60 -7.45 18.91
C ASP A 95 -6.51 -7.76 17.88
N TYR A 96 -6.01 -6.71 17.23
CA TYR A 96 -4.83 -6.80 16.41
C TYR A 96 -3.64 -6.35 17.22
N VAL A 97 -2.53 -7.08 17.14
CA VAL A 97 -1.34 -6.79 17.93
C VAL A 97 -0.10 -6.65 17.06
N LYS A 98 0.74 -5.72 17.49
CA LYS A 98 2.08 -5.50 16.97
C LYS A 98 3.09 -5.90 18.03
N VAL A 99 4.11 -6.64 17.62
CA VAL A 99 5.24 -7.03 18.48
C VAL A 99 6.36 -6.02 18.22
N GLU A 100 6.72 -5.22 19.22
CA GLU A 100 7.68 -4.13 19.05
C GLU A 100 9.12 -4.52 19.41
N ASP A 101 9.28 -5.20 20.55
CA ASP A 101 10.59 -5.61 21.06
C ASP A 101 10.64 -7.13 21.18
N ILE A 102 11.22 -7.81 20.18
CA ILE A 102 11.46 -9.26 20.24
C ILE A 102 12.72 -9.50 21.06
N THR A 103 12.55 -10.06 22.26
CA THR A 103 13.70 -10.47 23.08
C THR A 103 14.22 -11.83 22.63
N THR A 104 13.33 -12.75 22.24
CA THR A 104 13.71 -14.06 21.70
C THR A 104 12.61 -14.62 20.81
N ASN A 105 12.99 -15.20 19.67
CA ASN A 105 12.12 -15.95 18.77
C ASN A 105 12.55 -17.42 18.80
N MET A 106 11.65 -18.32 19.19
CA MET A 106 11.90 -19.75 19.28
C MET A 106 10.91 -20.53 18.43
N TYR A 107 11.40 -21.47 17.64
CA TYR A 107 10.57 -22.52 17.06
C TYR A 107 10.37 -23.59 18.13
N THR A 108 9.13 -23.79 18.55
CA THR A 108 8.80 -24.67 19.68
C THR A 108 7.85 -25.77 19.27
N ASP A 109 7.91 -26.89 19.97
CA ASP A 109 6.85 -27.89 19.89
C ASP A 109 5.50 -27.23 20.26
N PRO A 110 4.43 -27.43 19.48
CA PRO A 110 3.13 -26.80 19.70
C PRO A 110 2.49 -27.05 21.07
N HIS A 111 3.00 -28.03 21.83
CA HIS A 111 2.50 -28.40 23.16
C HIS A 111 3.36 -27.90 24.32
N VAL A 112 4.38 -27.06 24.06
CA VAL A 112 5.31 -26.57 25.11
C VAL A 112 4.61 -25.75 26.18
N LEU A 113 3.52 -25.06 25.84
CA LEU A 113 2.73 -24.28 26.79
C LEU A 113 1.41 -25.02 27.08
N PRO A 114 1.27 -25.67 28.26
CA PRO A 114 0.11 -26.52 28.57
C PRO A 114 -1.19 -25.74 28.77
N PHE A 115 -1.10 -24.42 28.83
CA PHE A 115 -2.21 -23.50 29.04
C PHE A 115 -2.62 -22.78 27.75
N VAL A 116 -1.99 -23.08 26.62
CA VAL A 116 -2.44 -22.61 25.31
C VAL A 116 -3.18 -23.77 24.66
N ASP A 117 -4.50 -23.65 24.56
CA ASP A 117 -5.39 -24.75 24.12
C ASP A 117 -5.26 -25.09 22.63
N GLU A 118 -4.48 -24.32 21.86
CA GLU A 118 -4.27 -24.52 20.42
C GLU A 118 -2.78 -24.63 20.08
N PRO A 119 -2.42 -25.47 19.08
CA PRO A 119 -1.05 -25.59 18.63
C PRO A 119 -0.54 -24.30 17.97
N PHE A 120 0.72 -23.97 18.23
CA PHE A 120 1.44 -22.83 17.64
C PHE A 120 2.84 -23.25 17.20
N ASN A 121 3.42 -22.55 16.22
CA ASN A 121 4.72 -22.91 15.65
C ASN A 121 5.86 -22.08 16.23
N THR A 122 5.52 -20.86 16.66
CA THR A 122 6.49 -19.83 17.03
C THR A 122 6.16 -19.28 18.41
N LEU A 123 7.17 -19.20 19.28
CA LEU A 123 7.08 -18.53 20.57
C LEU A 123 7.90 -17.25 20.55
N ILE A 124 7.28 -16.14 20.91
CA ILE A 124 7.92 -14.84 21.06
C ILE A 124 7.86 -14.42 22.52
N ILE A 125 9.00 -14.00 23.06
CA ILE A 125 9.08 -13.31 24.36
C ILE A 125 9.44 -11.86 24.07
N GLY A 126 8.58 -10.92 24.47
CA GLY A 126 8.77 -9.54 24.07
C GLY A 126 7.69 -8.58 24.53
N LYS A 127 7.71 -7.36 23.98
CA LYS A 127 6.61 -6.41 24.11
C LYS A 127 5.64 -6.58 22.95
N ALA A 128 4.36 -6.52 23.28
CA ALA A 128 3.28 -6.46 22.32
C ALA A 128 2.37 -5.29 22.68
N ASP A 129 1.91 -4.59 21.65
CA ASP A 129 1.01 -3.45 21.76
C ASP A 129 -0.21 -3.64 20.88
N LYS A 130 -1.35 -3.11 21.35
CA LYS A 130 -2.62 -3.16 20.62
C LYS A 130 -2.58 -2.19 19.45
N VAL A 131 -2.91 -2.69 18.27
CA VAL A 131 -3.12 -1.87 17.08
C VAL A 131 -4.48 -1.19 17.21
N LYS A 132 -4.47 0.08 17.61
CA LYS A 132 -5.70 0.87 17.85
C LYS A 132 -6.36 1.36 16.56
N ALA A 133 -5.63 1.46 15.45
CA ALA A 133 -6.11 2.02 14.19
C ALA A 133 -6.10 0.99 13.05
N GLY A 134 -7.10 1.07 12.16
CA GLY A 134 -7.13 0.26 10.94
C GLY A 134 -7.60 -1.19 11.10
N ALA A 135 -7.80 -1.70 12.32
CA ALA A 135 -8.31 -3.06 12.59
C ALA A 135 -9.54 -3.45 11.75
N GLY A 136 -10.57 -2.60 11.72
CA GLY A 136 -11.77 -2.84 10.91
C GLY A 136 -11.53 -2.75 9.40
N ILE A 137 -10.53 -1.96 8.97
CA ILE A 137 -10.14 -1.87 7.56
C ILE A 137 -9.30 -3.09 7.16
N ILE A 138 -8.43 -3.59 8.05
CA ILE A 138 -7.68 -4.83 7.87
C ILE A 138 -8.65 -6.02 7.79
N ASP A 139 -9.61 -6.14 8.70
CA ASP A 139 -10.66 -7.17 8.65
C ASP A 139 -11.47 -7.08 7.34
N LEU A 140 -11.83 -5.86 6.91
CA LEU A 140 -12.54 -5.64 5.65
C LEU A 140 -11.70 -6.07 4.43
N LEU A 141 -10.43 -5.69 4.39
CA LEU A 141 -9.52 -5.91 3.24
C LEU A 141 -8.97 -7.35 3.18
N THR A 142 -8.81 -8.01 4.32
CA THR A 142 -8.43 -9.44 4.42
C THR A 142 -9.62 -10.39 4.32
N SER A 143 -10.85 -9.87 4.31
CA SER A 143 -12.03 -10.68 4.04
C SER A 143 -11.93 -11.34 2.65
N LYS A 144 -12.31 -12.62 2.56
CA LYS A 144 -12.28 -13.39 1.31
C LYS A 144 -13.01 -12.72 0.15
N ASN A 145 -13.96 -11.84 0.44
CA ASN A 145 -14.76 -11.14 -0.56
C ASN A 145 -14.06 -9.91 -1.15
N LEU A 146 -13.07 -9.33 -0.46
CA LEU A 146 -12.44 -8.06 -0.85
C LEU A 146 -10.95 -8.19 -1.16
N ILE A 147 -10.34 -9.35 -0.93
CA ILE A 147 -8.94 -9.62 -1.30
C ILE A 147 -8.68 -9.44 -2.80
N PHE A 148 -9.66 -9.78 -3.65
CA PHE A 148 -9.59 -9.57 -5.09
C PHE A 148 -9.60 -8.08 -5.46
N LEU A 149 -10.35 -7.25 -4.73
CA LEU A 149 -10.37 -5.80 -4.93
C LEU A 149 -9.01 -5.19 -4.58
N VAL A 150 -8.35 -5.66 -3.52
CA VAL A 150 -6.99 -5.26 -3.15
C VAL A 150 -5.99 -5.67 -4.24
N ALA A 151 -6.09 -6.89 -4.76
CA ALA A 151 -5.23 -7.36 -5.86
C ALA A 151 -5.38 -6.51 -7.13
N ILE A 152 -6.62 -6.21 -7.54
CA ILE A 152 -6.88 -5.30 -8.66
C ILE A 152 -6.31 -3.91 -8.36
N SER A 153 -6.53 -3.41 -7.15
CA SER A 153 -6.07 -2.08 -6.72
C SER A 153 -4.54 -1.98 -6.77
N LYS A 154 -3.79 -3.03 -6.41
CA LYS A 154 -2.33 -3.11 -6.56
C LYS A 154 -1.90 -2.98 -8.02
N ILE A 155 -2.55 -3.71 -8.93
CA ILE A 155 -2.27 -3.63 -10.37
C ILE A 155 -2.58 -2.22 -10.89
N PHE A 156 -3.74 -1.66 -10.53
CA PHE A 156 -4.13 -0.31 -10.91
C PHE A 156 -3.22 0.77 -10.32
N PHE A 157 -2.66 0.55 -9.13
CA PHE A 157 -1.67 1.45 -8.58
C PHE A 157 -0.41 1.49 -9.45
N LEU A 158 0.07 0.32 -9.89
CA LEU A 158 1.28 0.20 -10.71
C LEU A 158 1.11 0.72 -12.15
N VAL A 159 0.04 0.34 -12.84
CA VAL A 159 -0.15 0.65 -14.28
C VAL A 159 -1.33 1.56 -14.58
N GLY A 160 -2.22 1.78 -13.63
CA GLY A 160 -3.47 2.54 -13.86
C GLY A 160 -3.22 4.00 -14.20
N GLY A 161 -2.18 4.62 -13.65
CA GLY A 161 -1.79 5.99 -13.99
C GLY A 161 -1.37 6.17 -15.45
N LEU A 162 -0.72 5.16 -16.03
CA LEU A 162 -0.43 5.10 -17.46
C LEU A 162 -1.72 4.86 -18.27
N LEU A 163 -2.51 3.87 -17.88
CA LEU A 163 -3.73 3.47 -18.60
C LEU A 163 -4.76 4.60 -18.66
N ILE A 164 -4.96 5.35 -17.56
CA ILE A 164 -5.91 6.46 -17.52
C ILE A 164 -5.48 7.57 -18.47
N ILE A 165 -4.20 7.92 -18.52
CA ILE A 165 -3.69 8.98 -19.40
C ILE A 165 -3.76 8.55 -20.86
N LEU A 166 -3.42 7.30 -21.19
CA LEU A 166 -3.57 6.77 -22.54
C LEU A 166 -5.04 6.73 -22.98
N ALA A 167 -5.95 6.34 -22.11
CA ALA A 167 -7.39 6.36 -22.40
C ALA A 167 -7.90 7.80 -22.61
N LEU A 168 -7.47 8.75 -21.78
CA LEU A 168 -7.81 10.17 -21.95
C LEU A 168 -7.24 10.72 -23.26
N SER A 169 -6.00 10.35 -23.61
CA SER A 169 -5.40 10.69 -24.91
C SER A 169 -6.24 10.14 -26.07
N TYR A 170 -6.67 8.88 -26.00
CA TYR A 170 -7.55 8.31 -27.02
C TYR A 170 -8.90 9.04 -27.15
N ILE A 171 -9.52 9.41 -26.03
CA ILE A 171 -10.83 10.11 -26.02
C ILE A 171 -10.73 11.51 -26.64
N PHE A 172 -9.69 12.26 -26.28
CA PHE A 172 -9.53 13.66 -26.68
C PHE A 172 -8.83 13.85 -28.02
N SER A 173 -7.93 12.93 -28.38
CA SER A 173 -6.93 13.13 -29.43
C SER A 173 -6.85 11.97 -30.42
N GLY A 174 -7.48 10.82 -30.12
CA GLY A 174 -7.47 9.65 -31.00
C GLY A 174 -6.16 8.87 -30.90
N THR A 175 -5.50 8.58 -32.03
CA THR A 175 -4.30 7.73 -32.07
C THR A 175 -2.98 8.50 -32.01
N SER A 176 -3.00 9.82 -31.88
CA SER A 176 -1.78 10.63 -31.77
C SER A 176 -1.19 10.57 -30.37
N ILE A 177 0.12 10.29 -30.27
CA ILE A 177 0.87 10.47 -29.04
C ILE A 177 1.14 11.97 -28.88
N GLU A 178 0.49 12.58 -27.90
CA GLU A 178 0.63 14.00 -27.59
C GLU A 178 1.66 14.22 -26.47
N MET A 179 2.37 15.33 -26.52
CA MET A 179 3.44 15.66 -25.59
C MET A 179 2.92 15.88 -24.17
N TRP A 180 1.64 16.22 -23.98
CA TRP A 180 1.04 16.33 -22.65
C TRP A 180 0.92 14.99 -21.91
N ILE A 181 1.03 13.86 -22.60
CA ILE A 181 0.93 12.52 -22.00
C ILE A 181 1.99 12.34 -20.91
N LEU A 182 3.24 12.74 -21.17
CA LEU A 182 4.36 12.57 -20.24
C LEU A 182 4.15 13.31 -18.90
N PRO A 183 3.89 14.63 -18.87
CA PRO A 183 3.57 15.32 -17.62
C PRO A 183 2.22 14.86 -17.03
N GLY A 184 1.29 14.37 -17.85
CA GLY A 184 0.03 13.78 -17.36
C GLY A 184 0.25 12.51 -16.55
N ILE A 185 1.11 11.60 -17.04
CA ILE A 185 1.52 10.38 -16.33
C ILE A 185 2.22 10.76 -15.03
N LEU A 186 3.19 11.67 -15.12
CA LEU A 186 3.95 12.14 -13.96
C LEU A 186 3.05 12.74 -12.87
N SER A 187 2.07 13.55 -13.27
CA SER A 187 1.05 14.13 -12.38
C SER A 187 0.24 13.06 -11.69
N THR A 188 -0.15 12.04 -12.44
CA THR A 188 -1.02 10.98 -11.95
C THR A 188 -0.31 10.13 -10.90
N TYR A 189 0.94 9.70 -11.18
CA TYR A 189 1.75 8.97 -10.21
C TYR A 189 2.13 9.83 -9.00
N SER A 190 2.56 11.07 -9.20
CA SER A 190 2.84 11.99 -8.09
C SER A 190 1.63 12.14 -7.16
N PHE A 191 0.43 12.30 -7.73
CA PHE A 191 -0.80 12.40 -6.96
C PHE A 191 -1.18 11.10 -6.24
N GLN A 192 -0.92 9.92 -6.82
CA GLN A 192 -1.09 8.64 -6.10
C GLN A 192 -0.24 8.59 -4.83
N PHE A 193 1.04 8.95 -4.92
CA PHE A 193 1.93 8.99 -3.75
C PHE A 193 1.51 10.06 -2.73
N PHE A 194 0.91 11.16 -3.19
CA PHE A 194 0.35 12.18 -2.32
C PHE A 194 -0.81 11.64 -1.48
N ILE A 195 -1.73 10.89 -2.09
CA ILE A 195 -2.83 10.23 -1.38
C ILE A 195 -2.28 9.27 -0.32
N ILE A 196 -1.28 8.45 -0.66
CA ILE A 196 -0.65 7.56 0.31
C ILE A 196 -0.08 8.36 1.48
N ASN A 197 0.68 9.42 1.20
CA ASN A 197 1.28 10.25 2.25
C ASN A 197 0.23 10.92 3.14
N ILE A 198 -0.89 11.40 2.59
CA ILE A 198 -2.00 11.92 3.38
C ILE A 198 -2.59 10.84 4.27
N LEU A 199 -2.89 9.65 3.72
CA LEU A 199 -3.48 8.56 4.50
C LEU A 199 -2.54 8.09 5.60
N THR A 200 -1.25 8.02 5.31
CA THR A 200 -0.18 7.77 6.28
C THR A 200 -0.22 8.83 7.40
N ILE A 201 -0.20 10.13 7.08
CA ILE A 201 -0.26 11.22 8.09
C ILE A 201 -1.55 11.18 8.91
N LEU A 202 -2.71 10.98 8.27
CA LEU A 202 -4.00 10.89 8.97
C LEU A 202 -4.04 9.69 9.92
N ASN A 203 -3.33 8.60 9.58
CA ASN A 203 -3.19 7.45 10.47
C ASN A 203 -2.10 7.66 11.54
N ARG A 204 -1.19 8.62 11.36
CA ARG A 204 -0.06 8.91 12.23
C ARG A 204 -0.45 9.54 13.57
N ASP A 205 -1.50 10.36 13.62
CA ASP A 205 -2.02 10.93 14.89
C ASP A 205 -2.60 9.86 15.84
N TYR A 206 -2.69 8.60 15.39
CA TYR A 206 -3.20 7.47 16.17
C TYR A 206 -2.10 6.50 16.65
N VAL A 207 -0.85 6.71 16.24
CA VAL A 207 0.31 5.91 16.62
C VAL A 207 1.36 6.83 17.20
N ILE A 208 1.72 6.60 18.46
CA ILE A 208 2.64 7.44 19.23
C ILE A 208 3.93 7.64 18.43
N ALA A 209 4.26 8.91 18.23
CA ALA A 209 5.38 9.40 17.46
C ALA A 209 6.72 9.10 18.17
N GLU A 210 7.20 7.87 18.13
CA GLU A 210 8.59 7.57 18.46
C GLU A 210 9.23 6.63 17.43
N ARG A 211 10.27 7.14 16.78
CA ARG A 211 11.19 6.46 15.84
C ARG A 211 10.67 6.20 14.43
N TYR A 212 10.65 7.26 13.63
CA TYR A 212 10.85 7.13 12.18
C TYR A 212 12.15 7.84 11.78
N THR A 213 13.19 7.06 11.53
CA THR A 213 14.35 7.53 10.77
C THR A 213 14.00 7.28 9.30
N PRO A 214 13.71 8.32 8.50
CA PRO A 214 13.23 8.08 7.14
C PRO A 214 14.31 7.38 6.32
N SER A 215 13.90 6.34 5.59
CA SER A 215 14.79 5.67 4.63
C SER A 215 15.12 6.62 3.47
N LEU A 216 16.25 6.41 2.78
CA LEU A 216 16.64 7.17 1.58
C LEU A 216 15.54 7.23 0.51
N THR A 217 14.72 6.19 0.44
CA THR A 217 13.55 6.09 -0.44
C THR A 217 12.45 7.09 -0.05
N GLU A 218 12.21 7.31 1.24
CA GLU A 218 11.19 8.24 1.74
C GLU A 218 11.56 9.70 1.50
N ILE A 219 12.86 10.02 1.54
CA ILE A 219 13.38 11.36 1.24
C ILE A 219 13.09 11.76 -0.21
N LEU A 220 13.01 10.80 -1.15
CA LEU A 220 12.72 11.06 -2.55
C LEU A 220 11.21 10.97 -2.87
N VAL A 221 10.48 10.07 -2.19
CA VAL A 221 9.04 9.86 -2.41
C VAL A 221 8.19 11.04 -1.92
N VAL A 222 8.55 11.67 -0.80
CA VAL A 222 7.78 12.82 -0.27
C VAL A 222 7.84 14.01 -1.24
N PRO A 223 9.01 14.52 -1.67
CA PRO A 223 9.07 15.58 -2.68
C PRO A 223 8.42 15.19 -4.01
N PHE A 224 8.61 13.94 -4.47
CA PHE A 224 7.95 13.45 -5.69
C PHE A 224 6.42 13.53 -5.58
N SER A 225 5.86 13.27 -4.40
CA SER A 225 4.41 13.34 -4.18
C SER A 225 3.82 14.74 -4.33
N TYR A 226 4.62 15.81 -4.30
CA TYR A 226 4.14 17.18 -4.54
C TYR A 226 4.34 17.66 -5.98
N LEU A 227 5.00 16.86 -6.82
CA LEU A 227 5.29 17.21 -8.21
C LEU A 227 4.02 17.48 -9.04
N PHE A 228 2.89 16.86 -8.70
CA PHE A 228 1.59 17.08 -9.35
C PHE A 228 1.15 18.55 -9.35
N ILE A 229 1.56 19.33 -8.34
CA ILE A 229 1.26 20.77 -8.24
C ILE A 229 1.82 21.52 -9.46
N PHE A 230 2.97 21.10 -9.98
CA PHE A 230 3.59 21.69 -11.16
C PHE A 230 3.21 20.96 -12.44
N SER A 231 3.16 19.63 -12.40
CA SER A 231 2.95 18.83 -13.61
C SER A 231 1.50 18.87 -14.11
N ILE A 232 0.49 19.09 -13.26
CA ILE A 232 -0.90 19.25 -13.71
C ILE A 232 -1.04 20.54 -14.53
N PRO A 233 -0.66 21.74 -14.04
CA PRO A 233 -0.64 22.95 -14.86
C PRO A 233 0.16 22.79 -16.15
N LEU A 234 1.33 22.16 -16.08
CA LEU A 234 2.18 21.90 -17.25
C LEU A 234 1.47 21.02 -18.29
N THR A 235 0.74 20.00 -17.85
CA THR A 235 -0.06 19.11 -18.71
C THR A 235 -1.09 19.92 -19.50
N PHE A 236 -1.86 20.77 -18.82
CA PHE A 236 -2.86 21.62 -19.47
C PHE A 236 -2.22 22.68 -20.38
N TYR A 237 -1.09 23.26 -19.96
CA TYR A 237 -0.36 24.24 -20.76
C TYR A 237 0.14 23.64 -22.07
N ILE A 238 0.80 22.47 -22.02
CA ILE A 238 1.29 21.77 -23.21
C ILE A 238 0.12 21.39 -24.10
N LYS A 239 -0.94 20.79 -23.55
CA LYS A 239 -2.14 20.44 -24.33
C LYS A 239 -2.75 21.65 -25.04
N LYS A 240 -2.81 22.81 -24.38
CA LYS A 240 -3.30 24.04 -25.00
C LYS A 240 -2.35 24.52 -26.12
N HIS A 241 -1.04 24.48 -25.88
CA HIS A 241 -0.05 24.87 -26.88
C HIS A 241 -0.08 23.94 -28.11
N GLU A 242 -0.38 22.66 -27.92
CA GLU A 242 -0.51 21.67 -28.99
C GLU A 242 -1.67 21.96 -29.95
N THR A 243 -2.72 22.65 -29.50
CA THR A 243 -3.82 23.11 -30.37
C THR A 243 -3.48 24.36 -31.20
N THR A 244 -2.26 24.87 -31.10
CA THR A 244 -1.77 25.98 -31.94
C THR A 244 -1.07 25.44 -33.18
N GLU A 245 -1.06 26.21 -34.27
CA GLU A 245 -0.37 25.84 -35.52
C GLU A 245 1.12 25.48 -35.31
N LYS A 246 1.83 26.23 -34.46
CA LYS A 246 3.21 25.91 -34.08
C LYS A 246 3.32 24.60 -33.31
N GLY A 247 2.35 24.32 -32.45
CA GLY A 247 2.23 23.08 -31.68
C GLY A 247 2.01 21.87 -32.59
N GLU A 248 1.07 21.96 -33.53
CA GLU A 248 0.77 20.89 -34.49
C GLU A 248 1.99 20.55 -35.36
N ILE A 249 2.76 21.56 -35.80
CA ILE A 249 4.00 21.35 -36.54
C ILE A 249 5.03 20.60 -35.68
N LEU A 250 5.19 20.97 -34.40
CA LEU A 250 6.12 20.30 -33.48
C LEU A 250 5.70 18.86 -33.18
N ILE A 251 4.40 18.59 -32.96
CA ILE A 251 3.86 17.24 -32.78
C ILE A 251 4.10 16.40 -34.04
N SER A 252 3.85 16.96 -35.23
CA SER A 252 4.07 16.25 -36.49
C SER A 252 5.55 15.85 -36.65
N LYS A 253 6.48 16.74 -36.29
CA LYS A 253 7.93 16.48 -36.32
C LYS A 253 8.32 15.42 -35.28
N ALA A 254 7.79 15.51 -34.07
CA ALA A 254 8.03 14.53 -33.00
C ALA A 254 7.51 13.15 -33.39
N ASN A 255 6.30 13.06 -33.95
CA ASN A 255 5.70 11.82 -34.43
C ASN A 255 6.48 11.23 -35.62
N GLN A 256 6.95 12.05 -36.55
CA GLN A 256 7.82 11.59 -37.64
C GLN A 256 9.17 11.08 -37.11
N PHE A 257 9.74 11.74 -36.11
CA PHE A 257 10.99 11.31 -35.47
C PHE A 257 10.81 10.00 -34.70
N GLN A 258 9.73 9.85 -33.94
CA GLN A 258 9.39 8.59 -33.25
C GLN A 258 9.15 7.45 -34.24
N LEU A 259 8.41 7.68 -35.33
CA LEU A 259 8.22 6.66 -36.38
C LEU A 259 9.55 6.23 -37.02
N ARG A 260 10.52 7.14 -37.16
CA ARG A 260 11.88 6.80 -37.63
C ARG A 260 12.66 5.97 -36.61
N LEU A 261 12.54 6.26 -35.31
CA LEU A 261 13.17 5.50 -34.23
C LEU A 261 12.52 4.13 -34.00
N MET A 262 11.20 4.03 -34.13
CA MET A 262 10.46 2.78 -33.95
C MET A 262 10.53 1.86 -35.16
N LYS A 263 10.73 2.39 -36.38
CA LYS A 263 10.90 1.58 -37.60
C LYS A 263 11.92 0.43 -37.46
N PRO A 264 13.15 0.65 -36.96
CA PRO A 264 14.10 -0.45 -36.77
C PRO A 264 13.62 -1.47 -35.73
N ILE A 265 12.99 -1.03 -34.64
CA ILE A 265 12.46 -1.91 -33.59
C ILE A 265 11.31 -2.77 -34.13
N ILE A 266 10.37 -2.17 -34.85
CA ILE A 266 9.25 -2.86 -35.50
C ILE A 266 9.76 -3.82 -36.57
N SER A 267 10.76 -3.43 -37.38
CA SER A 267 11.37 -4.29 -38.39
C SER A 267 12.13 -5.48 -37.78
N MET A 268 12.69 -5.29 -36.58
CA MET A 268 13.34 -6.36 -35.83
C MET A 268 12.28 -7.33 -35.32
N PHE A 269 11.19 -6.84 -34.71
CA PHE A 269 10.07 -7.67 -34.26
C PHE A 269 9.40 -8.43 -35.41
N SER A 270 9.13 -7.79 -36.55
CA SER A 270 8.51 -8.47 -37.70
C SER A 270 9.42 -9.51 -38.35
N LYS A 271 10.75 -9.42 -38.14
CA LYS A 271 11.72 -10.38 -38.65
C LYS A 271 11.88 -11.61 -37.74
N TYR A 272 11.56 -11.49 -36.46
CA TYR A 272 11.66 -12.58 -35.48
C TYR A 272 10.32 -13.25 -35.17
N PHE A 273 9.19 -12.60 -35.46
CA PHE A 273 7.84 -13.09 -35.09
C PHE A 273 6.82 -13.07 -36.23
N GLY A 274 7.24 -12.74 -37.47
CA GLY A 274 6.44 -12.88 -38.70
C GLY A 274 7.05 -13.90 -39.62
#